data_AF-A0A349QUK6-F1
#
_entry.id   AF-A0A349QUK6-F1
#
_cell.length_a   1.000
_cell.length_b   1.000
_cell.length_c   1.000
_cell.angle_alpha   90.00
_cell.angle_beta   90.00
_cell.angle_gamma   90.00
#
_symmetry.space_group_name_H-M   'P 1'
#
loop_
_entity.id
_entity.type
_entity.pdbx_description
1 polymer ?
#
loop_
_entity_poly.entity_id
_entity_poly.type
_entity_poly.pdbx_seq_one_letter_code
_entity_poly.pdbx_strand_id
1 'polypeptide(L)'
;MEAQKSLKSVFAGSIGIITLFAIVGQFILSAHTSKLDRIDYIIQFFSYFTILSNVMVMLCCFFTICWSKSRMGLFFTRPETITAVTLYILI
;
A
#
# COMPACT_ATOMS: atom_id res chain seq x y z
N MET A 1 19.08 15.50 -14.04
CA MET A 1 18.80 14.77 -12.78
C MET A 1 17.37 15.01 -12.26
N GLU A 2 16.74 16.16 -12.55
CA GLU A 2 15.36 16.47 -12.11
C GLU A 2 14.25 15.65 -12.79
N ALA A 3 14.39 15.36 -14.09
CA ALA A 3 13.42 14.54 -14.84
C ALA A 3 13.28 13.11 -14.29
N GLN A 4 14.38 12.51 -13.83
CA GLN A 4 14.40 11.17 -13.23
C GLN A 4 13.71 11.13 -11.86
N LYS A 5 13.79 12.22 -11.09
CA LYS A 5 13.11 12.35 -9.80
C LYS A 5 11.60 12.50 -9.99
N SER A 6 11.20 13.28 -11.01
CA SER A 6 9.79 13.46 -11.38
C SER A 6 9.16 12.15 -11.86
N LEU A 7 9.83 11.42 -12.77
CA LEU A 7 9.31 10.15 -13.29
C LEU A 7 9.08 9.09 -12.19
N LYS A 8 10.04 8.93 -11.27
CA LYS A 8 9.92 8.00 -10.15
C LYS A 8 8.78 8.38 -9.21
N SER A 9 8.60 9.68 -8.97
CA SER A 9 7.49 10.19 -8.15
C SER A 9 6.13 9.97 -8.81
N VAL A 10 6.04 10.14 -10.14
CA VAL A 10 4.82 9.88 -10.90
C VAL A 10 4.46 8.40 -10.84
N PHE A 11 5.45 7.51 -11.02
CA PHE A 11 5.24 6.06 -10.99
C PHE A 11 4.84 5.55 -9.60
N ALA A 12 5.50 6.04 -8.55
CA ALA A 12 5.12 5.74 -7.17
C ALA A 12 3.71 6.28 -6.86
N GLY A 13 3.37 7.45 -7.39
CA GLY A 13 2.06 8.07 -7.21
C GLY A 13 0.94 7.26 -7.86
N SER A 14 1.13 6.82 -9.11
CA SER A 14 0.15 6.00 -9.82
C SER A 14 -0.04 4.64 -9.15
N ILE A 15 1.04 3.97 -8.73
CA ILE A 15 0.95 2.72 -7.95
C ILE A 15 0.18 2.94 -6.66
N GLY A 16 0.49 4.00 -5.92
CA GLY A 16 -0.22 4.35 -4.68
C GLY A 16 -1.72 4.55 -4.89
N ILE A 17 -2.12 5.28 -5.93
CA ILE A 17 -3.53 5.55 -6.26
C ILE A 17 -4.26 4.26 -6.67
N ILE A 18 -3.65 3.43 -7.54
CA ILE A 18 -4.23 2.16 -7.97
C ILE A 18 -4.43 1.23 -6.77
N THR A 19 -3.42 1.16 -5.88
CA THR A 19 -3.47 0.31 -4.69
C THR A 19 -4.53 0.80 -3.71
N LEU A 20 -4.65 2.11 -3.49
CA LEU A 20 -5.73 2.70 -2.69
C LEU A 20 -7.10 2.34 -3.26
N PHE A 21 -7.28 2.47 -4.57
CA PHE A 21 -8.53 2.11 -5.24
C PHE A 21 -8.85 0.62 -5.08
N ALA A 22 -7.86 -0.25 -5.21
CA ALA A 22 -8.02 -1.69 -5.02
C ALA A 22 -8.47 -2.04 -3.59
N ILE A 23 -7.82 -1.46 -2.56
CA ILE A 23 -8.17 -1.69 -1.15
C ILE A 23 -9.59 -1.22 -0.86
N VAL A 24 -9.96 -0.01 -1.28
CA VAL A 24 -11.30 0.54 -1.06
C VAL A 24 -12.37 -0.27 -1.81
N GLY A 25 -12.10 -0.62 -3.06
CA GLY A 25 -13.02 -1.44 -3.87
C GLY A 25 -13.23 -2.83 -3.26
N GLN A 26 -12.15 -3.50 -2.83
CA GLN A 26 -12.22 -4.79 -2.16
C GLN A 26 -12.96 -4.70 -0.83
N PHE A 27 -12.76 -3.62 -0.06
CA PHE A 27 -13.46 -3.40 1.19
C PHE A 27 -14.97 -3.21 1.00
N ILE A 28 -15.39 -2.45 -0.02
CA ILE A 28 -16.82 -2.24 -0.28
C ILE A 28 -17.46 -3.54 -0.78
N LEU A 29 -16.81 -4.24 -1.72
CA LEU A 29 -17.34 -5.48 -2.29
C LEU A 29 -17.44 -6.59 -1.24
N SER A 30 -16.41 -6.74 -0.40
CA SER A 30 -16.43 -7.73 0.67
C SER A 30 -17.47 -7.38 1.73
N ALA A 31 -17.65 -6.10 2.08
CA ALA A 31 -18.68 -5.67 3.02
C ALA A 31 -20.11 -6.00 2.54
N HIS A 32 -20.38 -5.96 1.23
CA HIS A 32 -21.67 -6.35 0.68
C HIS A 32 -21.94 -7.86 0.70
N THR A 33 -20.89 -8.67 0.73
CA THR A 33 -21.00 -10.14 0.70
C THR A 33 -20.96 -10.75 2.10
N SER A 34 -20.29 -10.06 3.03
CA SER A 34 -20.09 -10.52 4.41
C SER A 34 -21.38 -10.41 5.24
N LYS A 35 -21.70 -11.47 5.97
CA LYS A 35 -22.79 -11.52 6.98
C LYS A 35 -22.26 -11.34 8.42
N LEU A 36 -20.97 -10.99 8.56
CA LEU A 36 -20.30 -10.83 9.84
C LEU A 36 -20.66 -9.49 10.49
N ASP A 37 -20.54 -9.44 11.82
CA ASP A 37 -20.60 -8.17 12.55
C ASP A 37 -19.46 -7.23 12.11
N ARG A 38 -19.64 -5.93 12.30
CA ARG A 38 -18.75 -4.90 11.75
C ARG A 38 -17.30 -5.04 12.22
N ILE A 39 -17.08 -5.42 13.48
CA ILE A 39 -15.72 -5.56 14.03
C ILE A 39 -15.04 -6.82 13.50
N ASP A 40 -15.74 -7.94 13.51
CA ASP A 40 -15.21 -9.22 13.03
C ASP A 40 -14.88 -9.14 11.54
N TYR A 41 -15.69 -8.41 10.77
CA TYR A 41 -15.42 -8.13 9.36
C TYR A 41 -14.11 -7.35 9.15
N ILE A 42 -13.85 -6.31 9.94
CA ILE A 42 -12.60 -5.52 9.81
C ILE A 42 -11.39 -6.41 10.10
N ILE A 43 -11.45 -7.21 11.16
CA ILE A 43 -10.36 -8.13 11.55
C ILE A 43 -10.13 -9.17 10.46
N GLN A 44 -11.21 -9.74 9.91
CA GLN A 44 -11.13 -10.70 8.81
C GLN A 44 -10.54 -10.05 7.55
N PHE A 45 -11.01 -8.85 7.20
CA PHE A 45 -10.57 -8.13 6.01
C PHE A 45 -9.05 -7.86 6.04
N PHE A 46 -8.54 -7.37 7.17
CA PHE A 46 -7.10 -7.12 7.33
C PHE A 46 -6.27 -8.41 7.57
N SER A 47 -6.90 -9.53 7.91
CA SER A 47 -6.20 -10.82 7.99
C SER A 47 -5.87 -11.42 6.62
N TYR A 48 -6.54 -10.98 5.55
CA TYR A 48 -6.19 -11.41 4.21
C TYR A 48 -4.80 -10.88 3.82
N PHE A 49 -3.88 -11.82 3.59
CA PHE A 49 -2.50 -11.52 3.23
C PHE A 49 -2.39 -10.52 2.06
N THR A 50 -3.18 -10.69 1.00
CA THR A 50 -3.19 -9.80 -0.17
C THR A 50 -3.65 -8.38 0.15
N ILE A 51 -4.59 -8.22 1.08
CA ILE A 51 -5.05 -6.89 1.51
C ILE A 51 -3.95 -6.22 2.33
N LEU A 52 -3.33 -6.97 3.25
CA LEU A 52 -2.26 -6.47 4.09
C LEU A 52 -1.04 -6.03 3.27
N SER A 53 -0.64 -6.81 2.27
CA SER A 53 0.48 -6.47 1.39
C SER A 53 0.16 -5.25 0.51
N ASN A 54 -1.08 -5.12 -0.01
CA ASN A 54 -1.52 -3.90 -0.70
C ASN A 54 -1.46 -2.66 0.21
N VAL A 55 -1.89 -2.78 1.48
CA VAL A 55 -1.80 -1.67 2.45
C VAL A 55 -0.34 -1.26 2.68
N MET A 56 0.59 -2.22 2.82
CA MET A 56 2.03 -1.96 2.93
C MET A 56 2.56 -1.15 1.74
N VAL A 57 2.14 -1.48 0.53
CA VAL A 57 2.57 -0.81 -0.71
C VAL A 57 2.04 0.61 -0.79
N MET A 58 0.76 0.80 -0.46
CA MET A 58 0.14 2.13 -0.37
C MET A 58 0.90 3.01 0.62
N LEU A 59 1.21 2.48 1.80
CA LEU A 59 1.99 3.20 2.81
C LEU A 59 3.41 3.50 2.33
N CYS A 60 4.08 2.53 1.71
CA CYS A 60 5.42 2.72 1.15
C CYS A 60 5.44 3.86 0.13
N CYS A 61 4.52 3.86 -0.84
CA CYS A 61 4.40 4.92 -1.84
C CYS A 61 4.05 6.27 -1.19
N PHE A 62 3.11 6.28 -0.25
CA PHE A 62 2.67 7.49 0.44
C PHE A 62 3.80 8.14 1.24
N PHE A 63 4.54 7.37 2.04
CA PHE A 63 5.65 7.90 2.83
C PHE A 63 6.84 8.32 1.97
N THR A 64 7.12 7.61 0.88
CA THR A 64 8.17 8.00 -0.07
C THR A 64 7.85 9.33 -0.76
N ILE A 65 6.59 9.61 -1.10
CA ILE A 65 6.19 10.83 -1.81
C ILE A 65 5.96 12.00 -0.83
N CYS A 66 5.15 11.79 0.20
CA CYS A 66 4.65 12.86 1.07
C CYS A 66 5.66 13.20 2.18
N TRP A 67 6.45 12.22 2.64
CA TRP A 67 7.27 12.37 3.84
C TRP A 67 8.69 11.80 3.74
N SER A 68 9.32 11.97 2.58
CA SER A 68 10.67 11.45 2.29
C SER A 68 11.74 11.82 3.34
N LYS A 69 11.61 12.96 4.03
CA LYS A 69 12.55 13.40 5.10
C LYS A 69 12.22 12.90 6.52
N SER A 70 11.06 12.27 6.76
CA SER A 70 10.73 11.72 8.08
C SER A 70 11.40 10.36 8.30
N ARG A 71 11.56 9.95 9.57
CA ARG A 71 12.08 8.62 9.93
C ARG A 71 11.32 7.49 9.23
N MET A 72 10.01 7.63 9.08
CA MET A 72 9.18 6.64 8.37
C MET A 72 9.45 6.65 6.86
N GLY A 73 9.57 7.82 6.24
CA GLY A 73 9.97 7.95 4.84
C GLY A 73 11.35 7.35 4.57
N LEU A 74 12.32 7.62 5.44
CA LEU A 74 13.66 7.01 5.37
C LEU A 74 13.62 5.49 5.47
N PHE A 75 12.77 4.91 6.33
CA PHE A 75 12.60 3.47 6.46
C PHE A 75 12.05 2.85 5.17
N PHE A 76 11.00 3.43 4.58
CA PHE A 76 10.39 2.94 3.33
C PHE A 76 11.23 3.21 2.08
N THR A 77 12.18 4.15 2.15
CA THR A 77 13.11 4.42 1.04
C THR A 77 14.33 3.49 1.06
N ARG A 78 14.53 2.67 2.12
CA ARG A 78 15.63 1.70 2.16
C ARG A 78 15.39 0.58 1.13
N PRO A 79 16.45 0.14 0.41
CA PRO A 79 16.31 -0.93 -0.58
C PRO A 79 15.84 -2.23 0.07
N GLU A 80 16.29 -2.54 1.28
CA GLU A 80 15.87 -3.72 2.06
C GLU A 80 14.34 -3.76 2.22
N THR A 81 13.73 -2.62 2.61
CA THR A 81 12.28 -2.49 2.80
C THR A 81 11.54 -2.63 1.49
N ILE A 82 12.00 -1.96 0.42
CA ILE A 82 11.37 -2.01 -0.91
C ILE A 82 11.40 -3.44 -1.46
N THR A 83 12.53 -4.13 -1.34
CA THR A 83 12.66 -5.52 -1.80
C THR A 83 11.77 -6.45 -0.99
N ALA A 84 11.70 -6.30 0.34
CA ALA A 84 10.78 -7.08 1.16
C ALA A 84 9.32 -6.87 0.72
N VAL A 85 8.85 -5.62 0.64
CA VAL A 85 7.49 -5.28 0.20
C VAL A 85 7.19 -5.86 -1.20
N THR A 86 8.16 -5.80 -2.12
CA THR A 86 8.02 -6.38 -3.46
C THR A 86 7.84 -7.89 -3.42
N LEU A 87 8.62 -8.61 -2.60
CA LEU A 87 8.49 -10.05 -2.43
C LEU A 87 7.13 -10.43 -1.83
N TYR A 88 6.60 -9.64 -0.90
CA TYR A 88 5.28 -9.86 -0.30
C TYR A 88 4.10 -9.74 -1.28
N ILE A 89 4.24 -8.99 -2.37
CA ILE A 89 3.22 -8.95 -3.45
C ILE A 89 3.44 -10.09 -4.45
N LEU A 90 4.70 -10.47 -4.67
CA LEU A 90 5.07 -11.46 -5.68
C LEU A 90 4.64 -12.88 -5.30
N ILE A 91 4.63 -13.19 -4.01
CA ILE A 91 4.20 -14.49 -3.44
C ILE A 91 2.68 -14.55 -3.37
#